data_AF-A0AAE3L1M3-F1
#
_entry.id   AF-A0AAE3L1M3-F1
#
_cell.length_a   1.000
_cell.length_b   1.000
_cell.length_c   1.000
_cell.angle_alpha   90.00
_cell.angle_beta   90.00
_cell.angle_gamma   90.00
#
_symmetry.space_group_name_H-M   'P 1'
#
loop_
_entity.id
_entity.type
_entity.pdbx_description
1 polymer ?
#
loop_
_entity_poly.entity_id
_entity_poly.type
_entity_poly.pdbx_seq_one_letter_code
_entity_poly.pdbx_strand_id
1 'polypeptide(L)'
;MKNHTKFNHKAKIKKMQLSFSFDLTNNFDMDDEVFLVHNIIEEMNLSFLTSAYSHKGRKPAVEPRTMLKVLVFAYLNRKYSARDIEDACRYDLRFRWLLNNSK
;
A
#
# COMPACT_ATOMS: atom_id res chain seq x y z
N MET A 1 -44.89 -23.10 -46.03
CA MET A 1 -45.54 -22.00 -45.28
C MET A 1 -45.54 -22.42 -43.81
N LYS A 2 -44.92 -21.78 -42.81
CA LYS A 2 -44.23 -20.49 -42.63
C LYS A 2 -43.02 -20.73 -41.69
N ASN A 3 -41.93 -20.01 -41.93
CA ASN A 3 -40.76 -20.00 -41.06
C ASN A 3 -41.07 -19.21 -39.78
N HIS A 4 -40.78 -19.79 -38.62
CA HIS A 4 -40.77 -19.05 -37.36
C HIS A 4 -39.33 -19.02 -36.83
N THR A 5 -38.62 -17.99 -37.26
CA THR A 5 -37.28 -17.61 -36.81
C THR A 5 -37.31 -17.33 -35.31
N LYS A 6 -36.60 -18.13 -34.52
CA LYS A 6 -36.39 -17.87 -33.09
C LYS A 6 -35.38 -16.73 -32.95
N PHE A 7 -35.86 -15.51 -32.79
CA PHE A 7 -35.03 -14.35 -32.44
C PHE A 7 -34.49 -14.53 -31.02
N ASN A 8 -33.19 -14.83 -30.89
CA ASN A 8 -32.49 -14.86 -29.61
C ASN A 8 -32.16 -13.43 -29.17
N HIS A 9 -33.04 -12.82 -28.38
CA HIS A 9 -32.68 -11.63 -27.61
C HIS A 9 -31.85 -12.05 -26.39
N LYS A 10 -30.55 -12.32 -26.59
CA LYS A 10 -29.59 -12.24 -25.49
C LYS A 10 -29.38 -10.75 -25.17
N ALA A 11 -30.30 -10.19 -24.39
CA ALA A 11 -30.12 -8.87 -23.80
C ALA A 11 -28.81 -8.89 -23.01
N LYS A 12 -27.83 -8.13 -23.47
CA LYS A 12 -26.51 -8.00 -22.87
C LYS A 12 -26.70 -7.23 -21.56
N ILE A 13 -26.91 -7.95 -20.45
CA ILE A 13 -26.98 -7.36 -19.11
C ILE A 13 -25.68 -6.59 -18.89
N LYS A 14 -25.76 -5.26 -18.90
CA LYS A 14 -24.62 -4.39 -18.56
C LYS A 14 -24.34 -4.67 -17.09
N LYS A 15 -23.29 -5.45 -16.80
CA LYS A 15 -22.80 -5.61 -15.42
C LYS A 15 -22.36 -4.23 -14.95
N MET A 16 -23.22 -3.58 -14.18
CA MET A 16 -22.89 -2.33 -13.51
C MET A 16 -22.02 -2.71 -12.31
N GLN A 17 -20.73 -2.94 -12.57
CA GLN A 17 -19.77 -3.19 -11.51
C GLN A 17 -19.53 -1.85 -10.82
N LEU A 18 -19.99 -1.73 -9.58
CA LEU A 18 -19.58 -0.65 -8.69
C LEU A 18 -18.06 -0.81 -8.48
N SER A 19 -17.28 0.11 -9.04
CA SER A 19 -15.87 0.22 -8.68
C SER A 19 -15.81 0.80 -7.28
N PHE A 20 -15.46 -0.04 -6.30
CA PHE A 20 -15.19 0.45 -4.96
C PHE A 20 -13.83 1.13 -4.95
N SER A 21 -13.84 2.47 -5.05
CA SER A 21 -12.64 3.29 -4.93
C SER A 21 -12.32 3.42 -3.44
N PHE A 22 -11.42 2.58 -2.92
CA PHE A 22 -10.87 2.78 -1.59
C PHE A 22 -9.82 3.88 -1.68
N ASP A 23 -10.26 5.13 -1.59
CA ASP A 23 -9.33 6.23 -1.46
C ASP A 23 -8.81 6.25 -0.01
N LEU A 24 -7.62 5.66 0.16
CA LEU A 24 -6.91 5.63 1.43
C LEU A 24 -6.52 7.03 1.91
N THR A 25 -6.53 8.04 1.05
CA THR A 25 -6.04 9.38 1.37
C THR A 25 -7.07 10.23 2.12
N ASN A 26 -8.36 9.89 2.04
CA ASN A 26 -9.46 10.74 2.53
C ASN A 26 -9.88 10.50 4.00
N ASN A 27 -9.18 9.66 4.77
CA ASN A 27 -9.58 9.30 6.14
C ASN A 27 -8.50 9.50 7.21
N PHE A 28 -7.37 10.11 6.89
CA PHE A 28 -6.36 10.44 7.90
C PHE A 28 -6.47 11.91 8.29
N ASP A 29 -6.40 12.18 9.59
CA ASP A 29 -6.21 13.54 10.06
C ASP A 29 -4.87 14.06 9.53
N MET A 30 -4.83 15.34 9.13
CA MET A 30 -3.63 15.97 8.57
C MET A 30 -2.44 15.91 9.54
N ASP A 31 -2.71 15.75 10.83
CA ASP A 31 -1.74 15.68 11.93
C ASP A 31 -1.41 14.24 12.38
N ASP A 32 -1.72 13.21 11.57
CA ASP A 32 -1.37 11.83 11.92
C ASP A 32 0.16 11.64 12.00
N GLU A 33 0.60 10.91 13.02
CA GLU A 33 2.01 10.58 13.31
C GLU A 33 2.72 9.95 12.10
N VAL A 34 1.96 9.29 11.23
CA VAL A 34 2.44 8.69 9.98
C VAL A 34 3.10 9.71 9.06
N PHE A 35 2.48 10.87 8.90
CA PHE A 35 3.00 11.93 8.03
C PHE A 35 4.27 12.54 8.62
N LEU A 36 4.30 12.72 9.94
CA LEU A 36 5.48 13.20 10.65
C LEU A 36 6.66 12.25 10.44
N VAL A 37 6.47 10.96 10.65
CA VAL A 37 7.53 9.94 10.44
C VAL A 37 7.98 9.90 8.99
N HIS A 38 7.04 9.98 8.04
CA HIS A 38 7.36 10.01 6.61
C HIS A 38 8.25 11.21 6.25
N ASN A 39 7.85 12.42 6.66
CA ASN A 39 8.56 13.65 6.34
C ASN A 39 9.96 13.67 6.95
N ILE A 40 10.09 13.30 8.22
CA ILE A 40 11.38 13.23 8.91
C ILE A 40 12.35 12.29 8.18
N ILE A 41 11.88 11.10 7.77
CA ILE A 41 12.72 10.10 7.12
C ILE A 41 13.09 10.51 5.69
N GLU A 42 12.22 11.22 4.98
CA GLU A 42 12.53 11.76 3.65
C GLU A 42 13.54 12.90 3.68
N GLU A 43 13.49 13.75 4.70
CA GLU A 43 14.47 14.83 4.88
C GLU A 43 15.84 14.33 5.36
N MET A 44 15.89 13.16 6.01
CA MET A 44 17.13 12.56 6.50
C MET A 44 18.04 12.06 5.36
N ASN A 45 19.34 12.34 5.47
CA ASN A 45 20.33 11.79 4.55
C ASN A 45 20.59 10.30 4.83
N LEU A 46 19.91 9.43 4.08
CA LEU A 46 20.01 7.97 4.19
C LEU A 46 20.98 7.34 3.18
N SER A 47 21.99 8.08 2.71
CA SER A 47 23.01 7.56 1.78
C SER A 47 23.74 6.33 2.35
N PHE A 48 24.02 6.35 3.66
CA PHE A 48 24.64 5.22 4.35
C PHE A 48 23.75 3.96 4.29
N LEU A 49 22.44 4.12 4.47
CA LEU A 49 21.49 3.01 4.44
C LEU A 49 21.48 2.39 3.05
N THR A 50 21.36 3.20 2.00
CA THR A 50 21.41 2.72 0.61
C THR A 50 22.72 2.00 0.30
N SER A 51 23.84 2.48 0.85
CA SER A 51 25.15 1.84 0.65
C SER A 51 25.29 0.47 1.31
N ALA A 52 24.59 0.26 2.44
CA ALA A 52 24.59 -1.01 3.16
C ALA A 52 23.81 -2.11 2.42
N TYR A 53 22.87 -1.72 1.57
CA TYR A 53 22.15 -2.67 0.72
C TYR A 53 22.98 -2.99 -0.53
N SER A 54 23.08 -4.28 -0.85
CA SER A 54 23.81 -4.72 -2.03
C SER A 54 23.11 -4.23 -3.30
N HIS A 55 23.85 -3.52 -4.14
CA HIS A 55 23.42 -3.15 -5.48
C HIS A 55 23.49 -4.34 -6.46
N LYS A 56 24.17 -5.42 -6.05
CA LYS A 56 24.34 -6.65 -6.83
C LYS A 56 23.47 -7.77 -6.24
N GLY A 57 22.64 -8.39 -7.08
CA GLY A 57 21.79 -9.52 -6.70
C GLY A 57 20.30 -9.22 -6.84
N ARG A 58 19.49 -9.91 -6.02
CA ARG A 58 18.03 -9.77 -6.07
C ARG A 58 17.62 -8.39 -5.55
N LYS A 59 16.86 -7.65 -6.35
CA LYS A 59 16.27 -6.38 -5.92
C LYS A 59 15.37 -6.63 -4.71
N PRO A 60 15.48 -5.81 -3.65
CA PRO A 60 14.61 -5.95 -2.49
C PRO A 60 13.15 -5.72 -2.93
N ALA A 61 12.22 -6.42 -2.28
CA ALA A 61 10.79 -6.28 -2.59
C ALA A 61 10.25 -4.89 -2.24
N VAL A 62 10.90 -4.20 -1.30
CA VAL A 62 10.58 -2.86 -0.81
C VAL A 62 11.86 -2.05 -0.76
N GLU A 63 11.78 -0.75 -1.02
CA GLU A 63 12.93 0.14 -0.91
C GLU A 63 13.45 0.20 0.55
N PRO A 64 14.77 0.21 0.80
CA PRO A 64 15.35 0.34 2.13
C PRO A 64 14.79 1.51 2.95
N ARG A 65 14.52 2.65 2.30
CA ARG A 65 13.90 3.83 2.94
C ARG A 65 12.50 3.53 3.46
N THR A 66 11.67 2.90 2.64
CA THR A 66 10.31 2.52 3.02
C THR A 66 10.31 1.49 4.16
N MET A 67 11.25 0.53 4.11
CA MET A 67 11.44 -0.42 5.20
C MET A 67 11.79 0.28 6.52
N LEU A 68 12.66 1.29 6.48
CA LEU A 68 12.98 2.10 7.65
C LEU A 68 11.76 2.85 8.20
N LYS A 69 10.92 3.44 7.33
CA LYS A 69 9.67 4.11 7.75
C LYS A 69 8.76 3.17 8.53
N VAL A 70 8.55 1.95 8.01
CA VAL A 70 7.72 0.93 8.66
C VAL A 70 8.29 0.55 10.02
N LEU A 71 9.60 0.35 10.14
CA LEU A 71 10.23 -0.04 11.40
C LEU A 71 10.15 1.07 12.46
N VAL A 72 10.45 2.31 12.09
CA VAL A 72 10.36 3.46 13.00
C VAL A 72 8.91 3.62 13.47
N PHE A 73 7.95 3.58 12.55
CA PHE A 73 6.53 3.71 12.89
C PHE A 73 6.04 2.55 13.76
N ALA A 74 6.48 1.31 13.51
CA ALA A 74 6.19 0.16 14.36
C ALA A 74 6.70 0.35 15.79
N TYR A 75 7.94 0.80 15.96
CA TYR A 75 8.52 1.01 17.27
C TYR A 75 7.87 2.15 18.06
N LEU A 76 7.40 3.20 17.37
CA LEU A 76 6.57 4.24 17.98
C LEU A 76 5.24 3.68 18.50
N ASN A 77 4.60 2.79 17.72
CA ASN A 77 3.36 2.10 18.10
C ASN A 77 3.58 0.91 19.06
N ARG A 78 4.77 0.78 19.68
CA ARG A 78 5.14 -0.32 20.60
C ARG A 78 5.04 -1.73 19.98
N LYS A 79 5.17 -1.84 18.66
CA LYS A 79 5.18 -3.11 17.91
C LYS A 79 6.63 -3.50 17.65
N TYR A 80 7.10 -4.54 18.32
CA TYR A 80 8.52 -4.94 18.27
C TYR A 80 8.73 -6.31 17.62
N SER A 81 7.74 -7.20 17.67
CA SER A 81 7.88 -8.53 17.07
C SER A 81 7.61 -8.49 15.57
N ALA A 82 8.31 -9.33 14.80
CA ALA A 82 8.10 -9.41 13.37
C ALA A 82 6.66 -9.78 13.00
N ARG A 83 5.98 -10.61 13.81
CA ARG A 83 4.57 -10.96 13.61
C ARG A 83 3.65 -9.77 13.83
N ASP A 84 3.89 -9.01 14.89
CA ASP A 84 3.11 -7.80 15.17
C ASP A 84 3.27 -6.75 14.06
N ILE A 85 4.48 -6.63 13.49
CA ILE A 85 4.77 -5.74 12.37
C ILE A 85 4.09 -6.25 11.10
N GLU A 86 4.11 -7.55 10.84
CA GLU A 86 3.39 -8.16 9.70
C GLU A 86 1.89 -7.91 9.81
N ASP A 87 1.29 -8.16 10.98
CA ASP A 87 -0.12 -7.93 11.24
C ASP A 87 -0.47 -6.45 11.07
N ALA A 88 0.36 -5.54 11.59
CA ALA A 88 0.19 -4.10 11.37
C ALA A 88 0.23 -3.74 9.87
N CYS A 89 1.18 -4.28 9.10
CA CYS A 89 1.23 -4.06 7.65
C CYS A 89 0.00 -4.61 6.92
N ARG A 90 -0.59 -5.70 7.41
CA ARG A 90 -1.75 -6.33 6.80
C ARG A 90 -3.05 -5.61 7.14
N TYR A 91 -3.24 -5.19 8.39
CA TYR A 91 -4.53 -4.73 8.89
C TYR A 91 -4.61 -3.22 9.13
N ASP A 92 -3.49 -2.57 9.47
CA ASP A 92 -3.48 -1.13 9.76
C ASP A 92 -3.32 -0.32 8.46
N LEU A 93 -4.20 0.65 8.30
CA LEU A 93 -4.27 1.53 7.14
C LEU A 93 -3.01 2.39 7.00
N ARG A 94 -2.46 2.82 8.14
CA ARG A 94 -1.30 3.70 8.25
C ARG A 94 -0.04 3.04 7.70
N PHE A 95 0.18 1.78 8.09
CA PHE A 95 1.28 0.97 7.57
C PHE A 95 1.11 0.69 6.08
N ARG A 96 -0.12 0.40 5.63
CA ARG A 96 -0.41 0.20 4.20
C ARG A 96 -0.14 1.46 3.39
N TRP A 97 -0.48 2.63 3.92
CA TRP A 97 -0.15 3.91 3.29
C TRP A 97 1.36 4.12 3.19
N LEU A 98 2.13 3.86 4.25
CA LEU A 98 3.60 3.94 4.24
C LEU A 98 4.23 3.01 3.19
N LEU A 99 3.69 1.80 3.02
CA LEU A 99 4.13 0.84 2.01
C LEU A 99 3.77 1.29 0.58
N ASN A 100 2.60 1.89 0.39
CA ASN A 100 2.14 2.33 -0.94
C ASN A 100 2.81 3.62 -1.43
N ASN A 101 3.36 4.43 -0.52
CA ASN A 101 4.12 5.64 -0.85
C ASN A 101 5.61 5.35 -1.15
N SER A 102 5.96 4.10 -1.46
CA SER A 102 7.25 3.76 -2.06
C SER A 102 7.20 4.05 -3.57
N LYS A 103 7.41 5.29 -3.99
CA LYS A 103 7.55 5.66 -5.40
C LYS A 103 8.81 6.49 -5.62
#